data_AF-A0A7Y6JVF2-F1
#
_entry.id   AF-A0A7Y6JVF2-F1
#
_cell.length_a   1.000
_cell.length_b   1.000
_cell.length_c   1.000
_cell.angle_alpha   90.00
_cell.angle_beta   90.00
_cell.angle_gamma   90.00
#
_symmetry.space_group_name_H-M   'P 1'
#
loop_
_entity.id
_entity.type
_entity.pdbx_description
1 polymer ?
#
loop_
_entity_poly.entity_id
_entity_poly.type
_entity_poly.pdbx_seq_one_letter_code
_entity_poly.pdbx_strand_id
1 'polypeptide(L)'
;MKNGQEIGQDYVEGLRAFFKAGGPVPLSSDGVLNLAELSRLTRIPKCSFYQNSRLKECLDEHLRSNGISRRGTTEKKQAQEASSFEPSTGSAEPSTSALERRIQQLQQRNAILVAEVGELRAQISQLRLRLGREDMMLESGRRIAIPGARA
;
A
#
# COMPACT_ATOMS: atom_id res chain seq x y z
N MET A 1 35.93 15.04 -7.86
CA MET A 1 34.53 14.58 -7.95
C MET A 1 34.36 13.44 -6.97
N LYS A 2 33.35 13.47 -6.09
CA LYS A 2 33.16 12.42 -5.09
C LYS A 2 32.76 11.10 -5.76
N ASN A 3 33.31 10.00 -5.29
CA ASN A 3 32.99 8.66 -5.79
C ASN A 3 31.55 8.28 -5.39
N GLY A 4 30.84 7.50 -6.20
CA GLY A 4 29.47 7.06 -5.89
C GLY A 4 29.36 6.29 -4.57
N GLN A 5 30.45 5.63 -4.15
CA GLN A 5 30.54 4.97 -2.85
C GLN A 5 30.66 5.94 -1.67
N GLU A 6 31.41 7.04 -1.84
CA GLU A 6 31.55 8.09 -0.82
C GLU A 6 30.22 8.82 -0.62
N ILE A 7 29.53 9.14 -1.72
CA ILE A 7 28.18 9.73 -1.66
C ILE A 7 27.21 8.79 -0.93
N GLY A 8 27.34 7.48 -1.17
CA GLY A 8 26.56 6.47 -0.47
C GLY A 8 26.85 6.40 1.03
N GLN A 9 28.09 6.61 1.45
CA GLN A 9 28.48 6.66 2.87
C GLN A 9 27.97 7.94 3.54
N ASP A 10 28.12 9.10 2.89
CA ASP A 10 27.59 10.39 3.35
C ASP A 10 26.09 10.28 3.67
N TYR A 11 25.32 9.56 2.84
CA TYR A 11 23.88 9.32 3.10
C TYR A 11 23.63 8.42 4.31
N VAL A 12 24.42 7.37 4.52
CA VAL A 12 24.26 6.47 5.68
C VAL A 12 24.55 7.21 6.97
N GLU A 13 25.59 8.04 6.98
CA GLU A 13 25.94 8.87 8.13
C GLU A 13 24.85 9.91 8.42
N GLY A 14 24.32 10.57 7.38
CA GLY A 14 23.19 11.49 7.51
C GLY A 14 21.93 10.84 8.08
N LEU A 15 21.60 9.63 7.62
CA LEU A 15 20.46 8.86 8.13
C LEU A 15 20.67 8.44 9.60
N ARG A 16 21.87 7.98 9.94
CA ARG A 16 22.23 7.59 11.31
C ARG A 16 22.20 8.79 12.26
N ALA A 17 22.68 9.95 11.82
CA ALA A 17 22.60 11.19 12.60
C ALA A 17 21.14 11.63 12.82
N PHE A 18 20.29 11.52 11.79
CA PHE A 18 18.86 11.82 11.90
C PHE A 18 18.15 10.93 12.94
N PHE A 19 18.47 9.64 12.97
CA PHE A 19 17.93 8.72 13.97
C PHE A 19 18.47 8.98 15.38
N LYS A 20 19.77 9.28 15.52
CA LYS A 20 20.34 9.68 16.82
C LYS A 20 19.74 10.99 17.37
N ALA A 21 19.33 11.90 16.48
CA ALA A 21 18.66 13.13 16.85
C ALA A 21 17.19 12.93 17.27
N GLY A 22 16.68 11.69 17.27
CA GLY A 22 15.29 11.39 17.61
C GLY A 22 14.31 11.75 16.50
N GLY A 23 14.78 11.80 15.24
CA GLY A 23 13.93 12.11 14.10
C GLY A 23 12.75 11.14 13.99
N PRO A 24 11.50 11.64 13.88
CA PRO A 24 10.33 10.77 13.81
C PRO A 24 10.39 9.95 12.52
N VAL A 25 10.23 8.63 12.65
CA VAL A 25 10.10 7.74 11.51
C VAL A 25 8.70 7.97 10.92
N PRO A 26 8.57 8.50 9.68
CA PRO A 26 7.27 8.81 9.13
C PRO A 26 6.54 7.51 8.79
N LEU A 27 5.54 7.20 9.61
CA LEU A 27 4.64 6.08 9.46
C LEU A 27 3.40 6.53 8.68
N SER A 28 2.94 5.71 7.75
CA SER A 28 1.61 5.85 7.16
C SER A 28 0.55 5.41 8.17
N SER A 29 -0.73 5.72 7.91
CA SER A 29 -1.89 5.26 8.70
C SER A 29 -1.91 3.75 8.93
N ASP A 30 -1.28 2.99 8.02
CA ASP A 30 -1.24 1.53 8.03
C ASP A 30 -0.03 0.96 8.79
N GLY A 31 0.73 1.81 9.50
CA GLY A 31 1.96 1.40 10.19
C GLY A 31 3.15 1.11 9.26
N VAL A 32 3.02 1.43 7.97
CA VAL A 32 4.05 1.21 6.95
C VAL A 32 4.95 2.44 6.83
N LEU A 33 6.26 2.24 6.69
CA LEU A 33 7.21 3.32 6.47
C LEU A 33 6.90 4.12 5.19
N ASN A 34 6.71 5.43 5.34
CA ASN A 34 6.57 6.34 4.22
C ASN A 34 7.96 6.80 3.74
N LEU A 35 8.53 6.09 2.77
CA LEU A 35 9.83 6.44 2.17
C LEU A 35 9.85 7.84 1.52
N ALA A 36 8.70 8.38 1.11
CA ALA A 36 8.64 9.71 0.52
C ALA A 36 8.85 10.82 1.55
N GLU A 37 8.25 10.67 2.72
CA GLU A 37 8.46 11.60 3.83
C GLU A 37 9.86 11.43 4.42
N LEU A 38 10.37 10.20 4.52
CA LEU A 38 11.73 9.97 4.98
C LEU A 38 12.77 10.60 4.05
N SER A 39 12.55 10.51 2.74
CA SER A 39 13.41 11.16 1.73
C SER A 39 13.40 12.69 1.88
N ARG A 40 12.25 13.30 2.20
CA ARG A 40 12.15 14.74 2.45
C ARG A 40 12.88 15.15 3.73
N LEU A 41 12.69 14.41 4.82
CA LEU A 41 13.28 14.70 6.12
C LEU A 41 14.80 14.54 6.13
N THR A 42 15.30 13.49 5.46
CA THR A 42 16.73 13.16 5.43
C THR A 42 17.48 13.80 4.27
N ARG A 43 16.76 14.40 3.30
CA ARG A 43 17.28 14.90 2.02
C ARG A 43 18.00 13.84 1.18
N ILE A 44 17.78 12.56 1.47
CA ILE A 44 18.34 11.44 0.72
C ILE A 44 17.38 11.09 -0.42
N PRO A 45 17.85 10.94 -1.67
CA PRO A 45 16.99 10.55 -2.79
C PRO A 45 16.30 9.20 -2.55
N LYS A 46 15.02 9.08 -2.93
CA LYS A 46 14.26 7.82 -2.87
C LYS A 46 15.02 6.64 -3.48
N CYS A 47 15.65 6.86 -4.65
CA CYS A 47 16.40 5.83 -5.36
C CYS A 47 17.57 5.27 -4.55
N SER A 48 18.22 6.09 -3.72
CA SER A 48 19.35 5.66 -2.89
C SER A 48 18.94 4.66 -1.81
N PHE A 49 17.72 4.76 -1.27
CA PHE A 49 17.17 3.74 -0.35
C PHE A 49 16.94 2.38 -1.04
N TYR A 50 16.80 2.35 -2.37
CA TYR A 50 16.67 1.10 -3.13
C TYR A 50 18.01 0.56 -3.62
N GLN A 51 18.96 1.42 -3.97
CA GLN A 51 20.22 1.04 -4.59
C GLN A 51 21.34 0.74 -3.59
N ASN A 52 21.37 1.43 -2.44
CA ASN A 52 22.43 1.26 -1.45
C ASN A 52 21.99 0.27 -0.37
N SER A 53 22.62 -0.92 -0.33
CA SER A 53 22.32 -1.96 0.66
C SER A 53 22.58 -1.52 2.09
N ARG A 54 23.63 -0.72 2.32
CA ARG A 54 23.99 -0.22 3.66
C ARG A 54 22.93 0.73 4.24
N LEU A 55 22.29 1.52 3.38
CA LEU A 55 21.16 2.37 3.79
C LEU A 55 19.95 1.53 4.20
N LYS A 56 19.69 0.42 3.49
CA LYS A 56 18.59 -0.50 3.85
C LYS A 56 18.86 -1.16 5.20
N GLU A 57 20.06 -1.68 5.41
CA GLU A 57 20.46 -2.31 6.67
C GLU A 57 20.32 -1.36 7.85
N CYS A 58 20.84 -0.12 7.73
CA CYS A 58 20.73 0.89 8.79
C CYS A 58 19.27 1.26 9.08
N LEU A 59 18.42 1.31 8.06
CA LEU A 59 17.02 1.63 8.20
C LEU A 59 16.26 0.47 8.86
N ASP A 60 16.50 -0.75 8.41
CA ASP A 60 15.83 -1.95 8.93
C ASP A 60 16.26 -2.22 10.39
N GLU A 61 17.52 -1.95 10.75
CA GLU A 61 18.01 -2.03 12.13
C GLU A 61 17.29 -1.03 13.05
N HIS A 62 17.16 0.23 12.61
CA HIS A 62 16.42 1.25 13.36
C HIS A 62 14.92 0.96 13.46
N LEU A 63 14.31 0.39 12.41
CA LEU A 63 12.92 -0.01 12.42
C LEU A 63 12.66 -1.18 13.39
N ARG A 64 13.57 -2.15 13.47
CA ARG A 64 13.50 -3.25 14.45
C ARG A 64 13.58 -2.73 15.88
N SER A 65 14.49 -1.79 16.16
CA SER A 65 14.60 -1.16 17.49
C SER A 65 13.32 -0.41 17.89
N ASN A 66 12.54 0.07 16.93
CA ASN A 66 11.28 0.76 17.16
C ASN A 66 10.03 -0.12 17.01
N GLY A 67 10.19 -1.42 16.77
CA GLY A 67 9.06 -2.36 16.62
C GLY A 67 8.19 -2.14 15.37
N ILE A 68 8.71 -1.45 14.35
CA ILE A 68 7.98 -1.12 13.12
C ILE A 68 8.35 -2.14 12.03
N SER A 69 7.40 -2.99 11.63
CA SER A 69 7.64 -3.96 10.55
C SER A 69 7.53 -3.30 9.17
N ARG A 70 8.65 -3.27 8.44
CA ARG A 70 8.65 -2.97 7.01
C ARG A 70 8.04 -4.16 6.27
N ARG A 71 6.90 -3.97 5.58
CA ARG A 71 6.30 -5.03 4.75
C ARG A 71 7.31 -5.48 3.69
N GLY A 72 7.90 -6.66 3.88
CA GLY A 72 8.80 -7.30 2.92
C GLY A 72 10.12 -7.83 3.47
N THR A 73 10.51 -7.53 4.71
CA THR A 73 11.65 -8.22 5.33
C THR A 73 11.14 -9.47 6.04
N THR A 74 11.32 -10.62 5.41
CA THR A 74 11.30 -11.93 6.07
C THR A 74 12.31 -11.87 7.21
N GLU A 75 11.83 -11.75 8.44
CA GLU A 75 12.64 -11.79 9.65
C GLU A 75 13.23 -13.21 9.80
N LYS A 76 14.44 -13.44 9.27
CA LYS A 76 15.34 -14.45 9.83
C LYS A 76 15.77 -13.94 11.21
N LYS A 77 14.96 -14.26 12.21
CA LYS A 77 15.26 -14.01 13.63
C LYS A 77 16.31 -15.05 14.05
N GLN A 78 17.59 -14.67 13.97
CA GLN A 78 18.63 -15.30 14.77
C GLN A 78 18.36 -14.93 16.23
N ALA A 79 17.71 -15.83 16.96
CA ALA A 79 17.72 -15.84 18.41
C ALA A 79 18.49 -17.10 18.82
N GLN A 80 19.76 -16.91 19.14
CA GLN A 80 20.61 -17.91 19.73
C GLN A 80 20.54 -17.67 21.24
N GLU A 81 19.77 -18.49 21.96
CA GLU A 81 20.00 -18.79 23.38
C GLU A 81 19.19 -20.04 23.81
N ALA A 82 19.96 -21.12 24.01
CA ALA A 82 19.79 -22.27 24.91
C ALA A 82 18.45 -23.03 25.05
N SER A 83 18.51 -24.27 24.57
CA SER A 83 18.11 -25.55 25.23
C SER A 83 16.85 -26.28 24.76
N SER A 84 17.10 -27.56 24.44
CA SER A 84 16.20 -28.70 24.24
C SER A 84 15.43 -28.85 22.92
N PHE A 85 15.99 -29.73 22.08
CA PHE A 85 15.35 -30.73 21.22
C PHE A 85 13.86 -30.56 20.86
N GLU A 86 13.59 -30.34 19.57
CA GLU A 86 12.53 -30.99 18.76
C GLU A 86 12.89 -30.83 17.27
N PRO A 87 12.94 -31.91 16.46
CA PRO A 87 13.18 -31.82 15.03
C PRO A 87 11.84 -31.67 14.32
N SER A 88 11.36 -30.43 14.15
CA SER A 88 10.18 -30.17 13.32
C SER A 88 10.59 -29.52 12.00
N THR A 89 10.65 -30.40 11.02
CA THR A 89 10.57 -30.21 9.57
C THR A 89 9.59 -29.10 9.16
N GLY A 90 9.95 -28.33 8.13
CA GLY A 90 8.98 -27.50 7.41
C GLY A 90 9.44 -26.09 7.03
N SER A 91 10.58 -25.96 6.35
CA SER A 91 10.77 -24.83 5.44
C SER A 91 9.80 -24.99 4.26
N ALA A 92 8.52 -24.72 4.48
CA ALA A 92 7.56 -24.57 3.41
C ALA A 92 7.59 -23.11 2.97
N GLU A 93 8.21 -22.85 1.83
CA GLU A 93 7.89 -21.67 1.03
C GLU A 93 6.36 -21.50 1.00
N PRO A 94 5.81 -20.27 1.02
CA PRO A 94 4.39 -20.10 0.75
C PRO A 94 4.15 -20.66 -0.65
N SER A 95 3.68 -21.91 -0.69
CA SER A 95 3.51 -22.66 -1.93
C SER A 95 2.77 -21.77 -2.92
N THR A 96 3.21 -21.77 -4.17
CA THR A 96 2.55 -21.06 -5.28
C THR A 96 1.02 -21.19 -5.22
N SER A 97 0.52 -22.33 -4.74
CA SER A 97 -0.89 -22.59 -4.47
C SER A 97 -1.60 -21.56 -3.55
N ALA A 98 -0.94 -21.04 -2.52
CA ALA A 98 -1.51 -20.04 -1.61
C ALA A 98 -1.64 -18.66 -2.29
N LEU A 99 -0.66 -18.31 -3.12
CA LEU A 99 -0.69 -17.09 -3.94
C LEU A 99 -1.75 -17.20 -5.04
N GLU A 100 -1.84 -18.35 -5.71
CA GLU A 100 -2.88 -18.62 -6.72
C GLU A 100 -4.29 -18.53 -6.13
N ARG A 101 -4.52 -19.14 -4.95
CA ARG A 101 -5.79 -18.99 -4.23
C ARG A 101 -6.10 -17.53 -3.90
N ARG A 102 -5.08 -16.76 -3.50
CA ARG A 102 -5.26 -15.34 -3.20
C ARG A 102 -5.59 -14.53 -4.46
N ILE A 103 -4.95 -14.84 -5.58
CA ILE A 103 -5.23 -14.23 -6.89
C ILE A 103 -6.68 -14.53 -7.31
N GLN A 104 -7.12 -15.78 -7.21
CA GLN A 104 -8.50 -16.17 -7.54
C GLN A 104 -9.52 -15.44 -6.66
N GLN A 105 -9.29 -15.34 -5.34
CA GLN A 105 -10.15 -14.57 -4.45
C GLN A 105 -10.22 -13.10 -4.83
N LEU A 106 -9.09 -12.50 -5.21
CA LEU A 106 -9.05 -11.10 -5.64
C LEU A 106 -9.76 -10.90 -6.99
N GLN A 107 -9.62 -11.84 -7.93
CA GLN A 107 -10.32 -11.80 -9.21
C GLN A 107 -11.84 -11.89 -9.03
N GLN A 108 -12.32 -12.78 -8.17
CA GLN A 108 -13.75 -12.89 -7.85
C GLN A 108 -14.28 -11.60 -7.23
N ARG A 109 -13.55 -11.04 -6.25
CA ARG A 109 -13.93 -9.75 -5.64
C ARG A 109 -13.93 -8.62 -6.65
N ASN A 110 -12.95 -8.57 -7.55
CA ASN A 110 -12.89 -7.56 -8.60
C ASN A 110 -14.08 -7.68 -9.55
N ALA A 111 -14.45 -8.90 -9.97
CA ALA A 111 -15.62 -9.13 -10.81
C ALA A 111 -16.92 -8.65 -10.15
N ILE A 112 -17.10 -8.90 -8.85
CA ILE A 112 -18.27 -8.41 -8.08
C ILE A 112 -18.29 -6.88 -8.06
N LEU A 113 -17.17 -6.24 -7.73
CA LEU A 113 -17.08 -4.78 -7.69
C LEU A 113 -17.33 -4.14 -9.07
N VAL A 114 -16.88 -4.76 -10.15
CA VAL A 114 -17.13 -4.28 -11.52
C VAL A 114 -18.62 -4.36 -11.85
N ALA A 115 -19.30 -5.44 -11.46
CA ALA A 115 -20.75 -5.57 -11.63
C ALA A 115 -21.51 -4.49 -10.84
N GLU A 116 -21.15 -4.28 -9.57
CA GLU A 116 -21.76 -3.27 -8.71
C GLU A 116 -21.56 -1.85 -9.28
N VAL A 117 -20.37 -1.53 -9.78
CA VAL A 117 -20.12 -0.25 -10.46
C VAL A 117 -21.01 -0.09 -11.70
N GLY A 118 -21.24 -1.16 -12.46
CA GLY A 118 -22.16 -1.17 -13.59
C GLY A 118 -23.60 -0.86 -13.17
N GLU A 119 -24.09 -1.53 -12.14
CA GLU A 119 -25.43 -1.32 -11.59
C GLU A 119 -25.62 0.09 -11.04
N LEU A 120 -24.66 0.60 -10.26
CA LEU A 120 -24.69 1.96 -9.71
C LEU A 120 -24.71 3.00 -10.83
N ARG A 121 -23.93 2.82 -11.90
CA ARG A 121 -23.95 3.70 -13.08
C ARG A 121 -25.32 3.67 -13.77
N ALA A 122 -25.93 2.50 -13.91
CA ALA A 122 -27.26 2.36 -14.48
C ALA A 122 -28.33 3.09 -13.62
N GLN A 123 -28.27 2.93 -12.30
CA GLN A 123 -29.16 3.62 -11.37
C GLN A 123 -28.99 5.15 -11.45
N ILE A 124 -27.76 5.66 -11.48
CA ILE A 124 -27.49 7.10 -11.64
C ILE A 124 -28.08 7.61 -12.96
N SER A 125 -27.90 6.86 -14.06
CA SER A 125 -28.47 7.23 -15.36
C SER A 125 -30.00 7.33 -15.30
N GLN A 126 -30.66 6.35 -14.67
CA GLN A 126 -32.11 6.36 -14.48
C GLN A 126 -32.57 7.53 -13.62
N LEU A 127 -31.86 7.84 -12.52
CA LEU A 127 -32.18 8.96 -11.66
C LEU A 127 -32.04 10.29 -12.39
N ARG A 128 -30.98 10.48 -13.19
CA ARG A 128 -30.80 11.68 -14.02
C ARG A 128 -31.94 11.86 -15.03
N LEU A 129 -32.37 10.78 -15.67
CA LEU A 129 -33.52 10.82 -16.59
C LEU A 129 -34.82 11.20 -15.87
N ARG A 130 -35.05 10.68 -14.65
CA ARG A 130 -36.21 11.05 -13.84
C ARG A 130 -36.17 12.52 -13.44
N LEU A 131 -35.01 13.00 -12.97
CA LEU A 131 -34.83 14.37 -12.52
C LEU A 131 -35.02 15.36 -13.68
N GLY A 132 -34.39 15.14 -14.83
CA GLY A 132 -34.58 16.00 -16.01
C GLY A 132 -36.03 16.01 -16.51
N ARG A 133 -36.78 14.91 -16.29
CA ARG A 133 -38.22 14.88 -16.58
C ARG A 133 -39.01 15.70 -15.57
N GLU A 134 -38.72 15.56 -14.28
CA GLU A 134 -39.37 16.35 -13.22
C GLU A 134 -39.16 17.84 -13.46
N ASP A 135 -37.94 18.24 -13.80
CA ASP A 135 -37.61 19.63 -14.18
C ASP A 135 -38.47 20.09 -15.37
N MET A 136 -38.54 19.30 -16.44
CA MET A 136 -39.33 19.66 -17.61
C MET A 136 -40.84 19.65 -17.33
N MET A 137 -41.35 18.82 -16.41
CA MET A 137 -42.75 18.88 -15.96
C MET A 137 -43.03 20.16 -15.16
N LEU A 138 -42.09 20.60 -14.32
CA LEU A 138 -42.20 21.85 -13.56
C LEU A 138 -42.17 23.06 -14.50
N GLU A 139 -41.30 23.07 -15.50
CA GLU A 139 -41.19 24.17 -16.47
C GLU A 139 -42.40 24.24 -17.42
N SER A 140 -42.87 23.09 -17.92
CA SER A 140 -43.95 23.05 -18.92
C SER A 140 -45.36 22.97 -18.33
N GLY A 141 -45.48 22.65 -17.04
CA GLY A 141 -46.76 22.37 -16.37
C GLY A 141 -47.50 21.14 -16.90
N ARG A 142 -46.87 20.32 -17.75
CA ARG A 142 -47.47 19.14 -18.39
C ARG A 142 -46.76 17.87 -17.95
N ARG A 143 -47.50 16.77 -17.78
CA ARG A 143 -46.91 15.45 -17.46
C ARG A 143 -46.16 14.90 -18.68
N ILE A 144 -44.93 14.47 -18.48
CA ILE A 144 -44.10 13.85 -19.53
C ILE A 144 -44.16 12.33 -19.40
N ALA A 145 -44.45 11.66 -20.52
CA ALA A 145 -44.57 10.21 -20.59
C ALA A 145 -43.26 9.51 -20.21
N ILE A 146 -43.37 8.36 -19.54
CA ILE A 146 -42.21 7.50 -19.23
C ILE A 146 -41.91 6.71 -20.50
N PRO A 147 -40.69 6.84 -21.08
CA PRO A 147 -40.31 6.03 -22.23
C PRO A 147 -40.37 4.53 -21.85
N GLY A 148 -41.16 3.74 -22.59
CA GLY A 148 -41.32 2.30 -22.35
C GLY A 148 -42.46 1.90 -21.41
N ALA A 149 -43.18 2.85 -20.80
CA ALA A 149 -44.47 2.53 -20.18
C ALA A 149 -45.50 2.31 -21.30
N ARG A 150 -45.85 1.06 -21.60
CA ARG A 150 -47.03 0.77 -22.41
C ARG A 150 -48.27 1.29 -21.67
N ALA A 151 -49.12 1.99 -22.41
CA ALA A 151 -50.37 2.58 -21.93
C ALA A 151 -51.32 1.51 -21.37
#